data_AF-A0A967SIJ8-F1
#
_entry.id   AF-A0A967SIJ8-F1
#
_cell.length_a   1.000
_cell.length_b   1.000
_cell.length_c   1.000
_cell.angle_alpha   90.00
_cell.angle_beta   90.00
_cell.angle_gamma   90.00
#
_symmetry.space_group_name_H-M   'P 1'
#
loop_
_entity.id
_entity.type
_entity.pdbx_description
1 polymer ?
#
loop_
_entity_poly.entity_id
_entity_poly.type
_entity_poly.pdbx_seq_one_letter_code
_entity_poly.pdbx_strand_id
1 'polypeptide(L)' 'MIEVIEAHPELLGIGIDEDTAIVVRGDRFEVIGRSYVLIYDNQTTTDAGGEFYFLAPGYRYNL' A
#
# COMPACT_ATOMS: atom_id res chain seq x y z
N MET A 1 4.26 11.66 0.97
CA MET A 1 3.43 10.58 1.56
C MET A 1 3.67 10.50 3.05
N ILE A 2 4.91 10.21 3.50
CA ILE A 2 5.25 10.02 4.92
C ILE A 2 4.79 11.20 5.80
N GLU A 3 5.19 12.44 5.50
CA GLU A 3 4.80 13.62 6.30
C GLU A 3 3.27 13.79 6.46
N VAL A 4 2.49 13.38 5.45
CA VAL A 4 1.02 13.44 5.51
C VAL A 4 0.48 12.40 6.47
N ILE A 5 1.03 11.18 6.46
CA ILE A 5 0.60 10.09 7.33
C ILE A 5 1.12 10.29 8.76
N GLU A 6 2.29 10.91 8.94
CA GLU A 6 2.75 11.34 10.25
C GLU A 6 1.80 12.38 10.88
N ALA A 7 1.27 13.29 10.07
CA ALA A 7 0.27 14.26 10.50
C ALA A 7 -1.14 13.66 10.69
N HIS A 8 -1.44 12.55 10.00
CA HIS A 8 -2.73 11.86 9.99
C HIS A 8 -2.52 10.33 10.09
N PRO A 9 -2.16 9.82 11.28
CA PRO A 9 -1.71 8.43 11.46
C PRO A 9 -2.79 7.38 11.19
N GLU A 10 -4.05 7.77 11.12
CA GLU A 10 -5.19 6.93 10.75
C GLU A 10 -5.27 6.61 9.25
N LEU A 11 -4.49 7.31 8.40
CA LEU A 11 -4.50 7.11 6.96
C LEU A 11 -3.55 5.98 6.54
N LEU A 12 -4.03 5.14 5.61
CA LEU A 12 -3.20 4.20 4.87
C LEU A 12 -2.50 4.90 3.70
N GLY A 13 -1.18 4.80 3.62
CA GLY A 13 -0.39 5.28 2.49
C GLY A 13 -0.36 4.27 1.36
N ILE A 14 -0.68 4.70 0.15
CA ILE A 14 -0.59 3.88 -1.06
C ILE A 14 0.20 4.65 -2.12
N GLY A 15 1.42 4.19 -2.41
CA GLY A 15 2.23 4.66 -3.53
C GLY A 15 2.07 3.72 -4.72
N ILE A 16 1.66 4.24 -5.87
CA ILE A 16 1.48 3.47 -7.11
C ILE A 16 2.52 3.95 -8.11
N ASP A 17 3.39 3.04 -8.56
CA ASP A 17 4.40 3.37 -9.56
C ASP A 17 3.79 3.58 -10.96
N GLU A 18 4.57 4.14 -11.89
CA GLU A 18 4.12 4.37 -13.26
C GLU A 18 3.66 3.06 -13.94
N ASP A 19 2.67 3.18 -14.83
CA ASP A 19 2.06 2.04 -15.55
C ASP A 19 1.59 0.88 -14.63
N THR A 20 1.18 1.25 -13.41
CA THR A 20 0.66 0.35 -12.37
C THR A 20 -0.65 0.91 -11.83
N ALA A 21 -1.55 0.04 -11.39
CA ALA A 21 -2.84 0.41 -10.82
C ALA A 21 -3.31 -0.61 -9.78
N ILE A 22 -4.26 -0.20 -8.94
CA ILE A 22 -5.00 -1.12 -8.06
C ILE A 22 -6.46 -1.19 -8.50
N VAL A 23 -7.03 -2.40 -8.47
CA VAL A 23 -8.46 -2.63 -8.70
C VAL A 23 -9.11 -2.93 -7.36
N VAL A 24 -9.86 -1.97 -6.82
CA VAL A 24 -10.56 -2.09 -5.53
C VAL A 24 -11.92 -2.74 -5.72
N ARG A 25 -12.23 -3.74 -4.89
CA ARG A 25 -13.54 -4.42 -4.82
C ARG A 25 -13.90 -4.66 -3.36
N GLY A 26 -14.80 -3.84 -2.82
CA GLY A 26 -15.13 -3.87 -1.39
C GLY A 26 -13.95 -3.39 -0.55
N ASP A 27 -13.54 -4.19 0.43
CA ASP A 27 -12.44 -3.98 1.36
C ASP A 27 -11.12 -4.61 0.89
N ARG A 28 -11.02 -4.99 -0.39
CA ARG A 28 -9.80 -5.59 -0.95
C ARG A 28 -9.42 -4.96 -2.26
N PHE A 29 -8.12 -4.89 -2.53
CA PHE A 29 -7.63 -4.57 -3.87
C PHE A 29 -6.66 -5.62 -4.42
N GLU A 30 -6.53 -5.63 -5.74
CA GLU A 30 -5.53 -6.40 -6.49
C GLU A 30 -4.64 -5.44 -7.31
N VAL A 31 -3.33 -5.69 -7.33
CA VAL A 31 -2.38 -4.90 -8.12
C VAL A 31 -2.35 -5.39 -9.56
N ILE A 32 -2.39 -4.48 -10.52
CA ILE A 32 -2.23 -4.74 -11.94
C ILE A 32 -1.20 -3.79 -12.55
N GLY A 33 -0.61 -4.14 -13.69
CA GLY A 33 0.34 -3.29 -14.42
C GLY A 33 1.77 -3.83 -14.41
N ARG A 34 2.75 -2.94 -14.57
CA ARG A 34 4.15 -3.30 -14.86
C ARG A 34 5.10 -3.25 -13.68
N SER A 35 4.76 -2.55 -12.60
CA SER A 35 5.62 -2.35 -11.44
C SER A 35 4.86 -2.63 -10.13
N TYR A 36 5.25 -1.99 -9.03
CA TYR A 36 4.79 -2.30 -7.67
C TYR A 36 3.86 -1.23 -7.11
N VAL A 37 3.08 -1.65 -6.12
CA VAL A 37 2.36 -0.76 -5.20
C VAL A 37 3.03 -0.84 -3.84
N LEU A 38 3.38 0.32 -3.29
CA LEU A 38 3.91 0.48 -1.95
C LEU A 38 2.77 0.77 -0.98
N ILE A 39 2.65 -0.04 0.07
CA ILE A 39 1.74 0.24 1.19
C ILE A 39 2.57 0.74 2.36
N TYR A 40 2.10 1.82 2.97
CA TYR A 40 2.63 2.36 4.22
C TYR A 40 1.53 2.39 5.26
N ASP A 41 1.69 1.62 6.33
CA ASP A 41 0.71 1.51 7.41
C ASP A 41 1.37 1.87 8.75
N ASN A 42 0.96 3.00 9.32
CA ASN A 42 1.45 3.51 10.60
C ASN A 42 0.76 2.85 11.81
N GLN A 43 -0.28 2.05 11.58
CA GLN A 43 -1.01 1.32 12.63
C GLN A 43 -0.53 -0.13 12.77
N THR A 44 -0.01 -0.72 11.69
CA THR A 44 0.41 -2.13 11.64
C THR A 44 1.87 -2.26 11.26
N THR A 45 2.72 -2.56 12.25
CA THR A 45 4.11 -2.93 12.00
C THR A 45 4.20 -4.44 11.79
N THR A 46 4.88 -4.89 10.73
CA THR A 46 5.39 -6.28 10.74
C THR A 46 6.52 -6.38 11.76
N ASP A 47 6.62 -7.53 12.44
CA ASP A 47 7.62 -7.81 13.49
C ASP A 47 9.09 -7.56 13.05
N ALA A 48 9.34 -7.34 11.75
CA ALA A 48 10.64 -7.03 11.16
C ALA A 48 10.91 -5.52 10.95
N GLY A 49 10.11 -4.62 11.53
CA GLY A 49 10.41 -3.18 11.57
C GLY A 49 10.26 -2.44 10.24
N GLY A 50 9.54 -3.02 9.26
CA GLY A 50 9.21 -2.33 8.02
C GLY A 50 7.82 -1.70 8.09
N GLU A 51 7.75 -0.38 7.96
CA GLU A 51 6.49 0.37 7.75
C GLU A 51 5.97 0.24 6.30
N PHE A 52 6.73 -0.44 5.42
CA PHE A 52 6.51 -0.50 3.99
C PHE A 52 6.33 -1.92 3.46
N TYR A 53 5.30 -2.13 2.64
CA TYR A 53 5.04 -3.38 1.93
C TYR A 53 5.05 -3.13 0.43
N PHE A 54 5.82 -3.92 -0.33
CA PHE A 54 5.81 -3.87 -1.79
C PHE A 54 4.93 -4.99 -2.33
N LEU A 55 3.90 -4.63 -3.08
CA LEU A 55 2.95 -5.54 -3.69
C LEU A 55 3.19 -5.58 -5.20
N ALA A 56 3.56 -6.76 -5.71
CA ALA A 56 3.78 -6.99 -7.14
C ALA A 56 2.45 -7.18 -7.89
N PRO A 57 2.42 -7.09 -9.23
CA PRO A 57 1.22 -7.40 -10.02
C PRO A 57 0.67 -8.80 -9.70
N GLY A 58 -0.65 -8.89 -9.52
CA GLY A 58 -1.36 -10.09 -9.09
C GLY A 58 -1.48 -10.26 -7.57
N TYR A 59 -0.76 -9.47 -6.77
CA TYR A 59 -0.89 -9.52 -5.30
C TYR A 59 -2.17 -8.82 -4.85
N ARG A 60 -2.68 -9.24 -3.68
CA ARG A 60 -3.90 -8.71 -3.07
C ARG A 60 -3.63 -8.21 -1.67
N TYR A 61 -4.41 -7.22 -1.26
CA TYR A 61 -4.34 -6.62 0.07
C TYR A 61 -5.74 -6.30 0.58
N ASN A 62 -5.99 -6.61 1.85
CA ASN A 62 -7.23 -6.27 2.55
C ASN A 62 -7.00 -4.94 3.29
N LEU A 63 -7.86 -3.96 3.02
CA LEU A 63 -7.82 -2.61 3.57
C LEU A 63 -8.24 -2.56 5.04
#